data_AF-A0A401QIP3-F1
#
_entry.id   AF-A0A401QIP3-F1
#
_cell.length_a   1.000
_cell.length_b   1.000
_cell.length_c   1.000
_cell.angle_alpha   90.00
_cell.angle_beta   90.00
_cell.angle_gamma   90.00
#
_symmetry.space_group_name_H-M   'P 1'
#
loop_
_entity.id
_entity.type
_entity.pdbx_description
1 polymer ?
#
loop_
_entity_poly.entity_id
_entity_poly.type
_entity_poly.pdbx_seq_one_letter_code
_entity_poly.pdbx_strand_id
1 'polypeptide(L)'
;MSPASQMQMRFDGKIGFPGGFVDLRDGSLEDGLNRELSEELGCDPKSLRVSEADYASSHATEALLQKVVAHFYTKRISLDELRKVELAAVQAKDHGREVTDNSTYIL
;
A
#
# COMPACT_ATOMS: atom_id res chain seq x y z
N MET A 1 -12.72 -6.22 19.61
CA MET A 1 -12.63 -6.28 18.13
C MET A 1 -11.26 -6.79 17.78
N SER A 2 -11.17 -7.78 16.90
CA SER A 2 -9.92 -8.18 16.24
C SER A 2 -9.42 -7.04 15.33
N PRO A 3 -8.10 -6.89 15.16
CA PRO A 3 -7.55 -5.95 14.20
C PRO A 3 -7.90 -6.38 12.76
N ALA A 4 -8.08 -5.39 11.89
CA ALA A 4 -8.33 -5.57 10.47
C ALA A 4 -7.19 -4.92 9.68
N SER A 5 -6.76 -5.56 8.60
CA SER A 5 -5.64 -5.12 7.76
C SER A 5 -6.06 -5.02 6.30
N GLN A 6 -5.65 -3.94 5.63
CA GLN A 6 -5.85 -3.78 4.19
C GLN A 6 -4.81 -4.59 3.42
N MET A 7 -5.27 -5.48 2.53
CA MET A 7 -4.44 -6.13 1.52
C MET A 7 -5.17 -6.10 0.17
N GLN A 8 -4.48 -6.49 -0.90
CA GLN A 8 -5.04 -6.43 -2.25
C GLN A 8 -4.70 -7.66 -3.08
N MET A 9 -5.65 -8.08 -3.92
CA MET A 9 -5.39 -9.03 -4.98
C MET A 9 -4.68 -8.31 -6.12
N ARG A 10 -3.45 -8.75 -6.39
CA ARG A 10 -2.61 -8.22 -7.46
C ARG A 10 -2.98 -8.88 -8.79
N PHE A 11 -2.57 -8.23 -9.88
CA PHE A 11 -2.76 -8.74 -11.25
C PHE A 11 -2.16 -10.14 -11.50
N ASP A 12 -1.17 -10.56 -10.72
CA ASP A 12 -0.55 -11.89 -10.81
C ASP A 12 -1.29 -12.97 -9.99
N GLY A 13 -2.47 -12.64 -9.46
CA GLY A 13 -3.34 -13.54 -8.69
C GLY A 13 -2.88 -13.77 -7.25
N LYS A 14 -1.85 -13.06 -6.77
CA LYS A 14 -1.36 -13.15 -5.39
C LYS A 14 -1.95 -12.06 -4.51
N ILE A 15 -2.01 -12.33 -3.21
CA ILE A 15 -2.36 -11.35 -2.19
C ILE A 15 -1.10 -10.60 -1.78
N GLY A 16 -1.15 -9.28 -1.74
CA GLY A 16 -0.07 -8.41 -1.31
C GLY A 16 -0.57 -7.19 -0.55
N PHE A 17 0.34 -6.35 -0.08
CA PHE A 17 0.00 -5.06 0.50
C PHE A 17 -0.03 -3.97 -0.60
N PRO A 18 -0.82 -2.90 -0.41
CA PRO A 18 -0.75 -1.71 -1.25
C PRO A 18 0.65 -1.08 -1.25
N GLY A 19 1.06 -0.57 -2.41
CA GLY A 19 2.36 0.05 -2.65
C GLY A 19 3.08 -0.54 -3.88
N GLY A 20 4.21 0.08 -4.22
CA GLY A 20 4.93 -0.23 -5.43
C GLY A 20 6.43 0.05 -5.33
N PHE A 21 7.09 0.09 -6.50
CA PHE A 21 8.48 0.49 -6.57
C PHE A 21 8.60 2.01 -6.43
N VAL A 22 9.51 2.45 -5.57
CA VAL A 22 9.83 3.87 -5.40
C VAL A 22 10.99 4.27 -6.30
N ASP A 23 10.86 5.42 -6.98
CA ASP A 23 11.95 5.99 -7.77
C ASP A 23 12.82 6.89 -6.89
N LEU A 24 14.13 6.88 -7.10
CA LEU A 24 15.08 7.75 -6.38
C LEU A 24 14.80 9.25 -6.62
N ARG A 25 14.02 9.59 -7.65
CA ARG A 25 13.58 10.96 -7.96
C ARG A 25 12.39 11.42 -7.13
N ASP A 26 11.72 10.52 -6.40
CA ASP A 26 10.55 10.85 -5.56
C ASP A 26 10.95 11.68 -4.31
N GLY A 27 12.25 11.84 -4.03
CA GLY A 27 12.77 12.67 -2.94
C GLY A 27 12.96 11.89 -1.62
N SER A 28 12.01 11.03 -1.27
CA SER A 28 12.08 10.10 -0.13
C SER A 28 11.33 8.79 -0.41
N LEU A 29 11.55 7.77 0.42
CA LEU A 29 10.79 6.51 0.33
C LEU A 29 9.31 6.76 0.61
N GLU A 30 9.02 7.62 1.60
CA GLU A 30 7.67 7.97 1.99
C GLU A 30 6.94 8.76 0.91
N ASP A 31 7.61 9.69 0.22
CA ASP A 31 6.97 10.45 -0.86
C ASP A 31 6.58 9.53 -2.03
N GLY A 32 7.48 8.62 -2.42
CA GLY A 32 7.17 7.60 -3.44
C GLY A 32 6.06 6.66 -2.99
N LEU A 33 6.12 6.15 -1.76
CA LEU A 33 5.07 5.27 -1.23
C LEU A 33 3.72 5.98 -1.16
N ASN A 34 3.65 7.22 -0.70
CA ASN A 34 2.39 7.97 -0.64
C ASN A 34 1.82 8.26 -2.04
N ARG A 35 2.68 8.44 -3.05
CA ARG A 35 2.25 8.52 -4.46
C ARG A 35 1.60 7.20 -4.89
N GLU A 36 2.27 6.07 -4.71
CA GLU A 36 1.74 4.74 -5.06
C GLU A 36 0.41 4.47 -4.34
N LEU A 37 0.33 4.72 -3.03
CA LEU A 37 -0.90 4.55 -2.26
C LEU A 37 -2.04 5.45 -2.76
N SER A 38 -1.75 6.67 -3.20
CA SER A 38 -2.74 7.55 -3.79
C SER A 38 -3.24 7.03 -5.14
N GLU A 39 -2.38 6.40 -5.94
CA GLU A 39 -2.71 5.84 -7.26
C GLU A 39 -3.52 4.53 -7.14
N GLU A 40 -3.17 3.67 -6.18
CA GLU A 40 -3.81 2.36 -5.93
C GLU A 40 -5.09 2.44 -5.08
N LEU A 41 -5.11 3.32 -4.07
CA LEU A 41 -6.22 3.40 -3.11
C LEU A 41 -7.15 4.59 -3.37
N GLY A 42 -6.79 5.51 -4.27
CA GLY A 42 -7.60 6.68 -4.61
C GLY A 42 -7.85 7.63 -3.43
N CYS A 43 -7.10 7.48 -2.34
CA CYS A 43 -7.29 8.23 -1.10
C CYS A 43 -6.64 9.61 -1.20
N ASP A 44 -7.26 10.63 -0.58
CA ASP A 44 -6.63 11.93 -0.40
C ASP A 44 -5.36 11.75 0.44
N PRO A 45 -4.18 12.23 0.01
CA PRO A 45 -2.94 12.21 0.80
C PRO A 45 -3.07 12.84 2.20
N LYS A 46 -4.13 13.61 2.47
CA LYS A 46 -4.44 14.13 3.81
C LYS A 46 -5.16 13.11 4.71
N SER A 47 -5.88 12.14 4.13
CA SER A 47 -6.64 11.12 4.84
C SER A 47 -5.80 9.89 5.21
N LEU A 48 -4.84 9.53 4.36
CA LEU A 48 -3.91 8.43 4.60
C LEU A 48 -2.52 8.88 4.17
N ARG A 49 -1.69 9.23 5.16
CA ARG A 49 -0.29 9.59 4.93
C ARG A 49 0.62 8.71 5.77
N VAL A 50 1.56 8.07 5.09
CA VAL A 50 2.66 7.32 5.69
C VAL A 50 3.84 8.26 5.90
N SER A 51 4.52 8.11 7.03
CA SER A 51 5.71 8.86 7.42
C SER A 51 6.79 7.92 7.95
N GLU A 52 7.98 8.44 8.19
CA GLU A 52 9.09 7.68 8.77
C GLU A 52 8.73 7.03 10.12
N ALA A 53 7.86 7.66 10.91
CA ALA A 53 7.38 7.11 12.19
C ALA A 53 6.54 5.83 12.04
N ASP A 54 6.04 5.57 10.82
CA ASP A 54 5.26 4.39 10.49
C ASP A 54 6.15 3.26 9.91
N TYR A 55 7.46 3.48 9.76
CA TYR A 55 8.40 2.48 9.24
C TYR A 55 8.56 1.30 10.21
N ALA A 56 8.51 0.08 9.67
CA ALA A 56 8.61 -1.15 10.45
C ALA A 56 9.89 -1.95 10.15
N SER A 57 10.16 -2.25 8.88
CA SER A 57 11.31 -3.09 8.52
C SER A 57 11.75 -2.95 7.06
N SER A 58 12.94 -3.48 6.77
CA SER A 58 13.46 -3.65 5.41
C SER A 58 13.95 -5.08 5.23
N HIS A 59 13.64 -5.68 4.09
CA HIS A 59 14.10 -7.03 3.74
C HIS A 59 14.69 -7.03 2.34
N ALA A 60 15.98 -7.36 2.24
CA ALA A 60 16.59 -7.67 0.95
C ALA A 60 16.16 -9.08 0.54
N THR A 61 15.74 -9.23 -0.72
CA THR A 61 15.42 -10.54 -1.29
C THR A 61 16.48 -10.94 -2.30
N GLU A 62 17.11 -12.10 -2.06
CA GLU A 62 18.00 -12.77 -3.01
C GLU A 62 17.22 -13.70 -3.95
N ALA A 63 15.90 -13.86 -3.74
CA ALA A 63 15.07 -14.79 -4.51
C ALA A 63 14.74 -14.26 -5.91
N LEU A 64 14.97 -12.98 -6.17
CA LEU A 64 14.79 -12.36 -7.48
C LEU A 64 16.16 -12.17 -8.14
N LEU A 65 16.23 -12.34 -9.46
CA LEU A 65 17.43 -12.01 -10.24
C LEU A 65 17.82 -10.53 -10.13
N GLN A 66 16.88 -9.68 -9.67
CA GLN A 66 17.07 -8.27 -9.43
C GLN A 66 17.26 -8.02 -7.93
N LYS A 67 18.23 -7.17 -7.59
CA LYS A 67 18.47 -6.73 -6.21
C LYS A 67 17.35 -5.80 -5.78
N VAL A 68 16.42 -6.31 -4.98
CA VAL A 68 15.29 -5.55 -4.45
C VAL A 68 15.34 -5.55 -2.93
N VAL A 69 15.11 -4.37 -2.35
CA VAL A 69 14.86 -4.21 -0.90
C VAL A 69 13.39 -3.81 -0.73
N ALA A 70 12.64 -4.63 -0.01
CA ALA A 70 11.26 -4.33 0.34
C ALA A 70 11.23 -3.55 1.65
N HIS A 71 10.75 -2.30 1.61
CA HIS A 71 10.53 -1.46 2.78
C HIS A 71 9.08 -1.58 3.22
N PHE A 72 8.85 -1.92 4.49
CA PHE A 72 7.51 -2.15 5.03
C PHE A 72 7.14 -1.10 6.07
N TYR A 73 5.92 -0.58 5.96
CA TYR A 73 5.36 0.44 6.84
C TYR A 73 4.02 -0.05 7.42
N THR A 74 3.73 0.38 8.64
CA THR A 74 2.47 0.06 9.32
C THR A 74 1.79 1.33 9.81
N LYS A 75 0.63 1.65 9.24
CA LYS A 75 -0.19 2.79 9.67
C LYS A 75 -1.43 2.30 10.40
N ARG A 76 -1.58 2.68 11.68
CA ARG A 76 -2.82 2.44 12.40
C ARG A 76 -3.84 3.50 12.03
N ILE A 77 -5.00 3.07 11.56
CA ILE A 77 -6.16 3.92 11.25
C ILE A 77 -7.41 3.40 11.96
N SER A 78 -8.45 4.24 12.05
CA SER A 78 -9.76 3.81 12.53
C SER A 78 -10.46 2.91 11.51
N LEU A 79 -11.44 2.13 11.98
CA LEU A 79 -12.23 1.27 11.10
C LEU A 79 -13.04 2.08 10.07
N ASP A 80 -13.47 3.29 10.42
CA ASP A 80 -14.20 4.17 9.50
C ASP A 80 -13.28 4.79 8.45
N GLU A 81 -12.02 5.06 8.77
CA GLU A 81 -11.01 5.43 7.77
C GLU A 81 -10.70 4.26 6.85
N LEU A 82 -10.54 3.04 7.38
CA LEU A 82 -10.32 1.84 6.58
C LEU A 82 -11.45 1.63 5.57
N ARG A 83 -12.71 1.75 5.99
CA ARG A 83 -13.88 1.68 5.09
C ARG A 83 -13.86 2.75 3.99
N LYS A 84 -13.42 3.96 4.31
CA LYS A 84 -13.28 5.03 3.30
C LYS A 84 -12.21 4.69 2.28
N VAL A 85 -11.10 4.09 2.73
CA VAL A 85 -10.02 3.60 1.86
C VAL A 85 -10.56 2.54 0.89
N GLU A 86 -11.32 1.56 1.38
CA GLU A 86 -11.91 0.51 0.54
C GLU A 86 -12.88 1.09 -0.51
N LEU A 87 -13.73 2.04 -0.11
CA LEU A 87 -14.68 2.67 -1.04
C LEU A 87 -13.96 3.52 -2.10
N ALA A 88 -12.89 4.21 -1.73
CA ALA A 88 -12.11 5.03 -2.64
C ALA A 88 -11.31 4.19 -3.66
N ALA A 89 -10.83 3.02 -3.23
CA ALA A 89 -10.02 2.12 -4.05
C ALA A 89 -10.72 1.65 -5.34
N VAL A 90 -12.06 1.54 -5.34
CA VAL A 90 -12.82 1.14 -6.54
C VAL A 90 -12.79 2.20 -7.64
N GLN A 91 -12.51 3.46 -7.28
CA GLN A 91 -12.38 4.59 -8.20
C GLN A 91 -10.92 4.99 -8.45
N ALA A 92 -9.97 4.24 -7.88
CA ALA A 92 -8.55 4.54 -7.98
C ALA A 92 -8.03 4.33 -9.40
N LYS A 93 -6.95 5.04 -9.74
CA LYS A 93 -6.35 5.06 -11.09
C LYS A 93 -5.96 3.66 -11.56
N ASP A 94 -5.48 2.83 -10.64
CA ASP A 94 -4.97 1.49 -10.96
C ASP A 94 -5.98 0.36 -10.69
N HIS A 95 -7.21 0.71 -10.34
CA HIS A 95 -8.31 -0.24 -10.25
C HIS A 95 -8.57 -0.90 -11.62
N GLY A 96 -8.51 -2.24 -11.65
CA GLY A 96 -8.65 -3.02 -12.89
C GLY A 96 -7.38 -3.09 -13.75
N ARG A 97 -6.23 -2.61 -13.24
CA ARG A 97 -4.92 -2.72 -13.89
C ARG A 97 -3.94 -3.48 -12.99
N GLU A 98 -3.24 -2.77 -12.13
CA GLU A 98 -2.25 -3.34 -11.21
C GLU A 98 -2.93 -3.94 -9.98
N VAL A 99 -4.06 -3.33 -9.56
CA VAL A 99 -4.92 -3.78 -8.47
C VAL A 99 -6.20 -4.37 -9.06
N THR A 100 -6.44 -5.66 -8.78
CA THR A 100 -7.64 -6.36 -9.27
C THR A 100 -8.79 -6.28 -8.28
N ASP A 101 -8.47 -6.31 -6.97
CA ASP A 101 -9.44 -6.09 -5.89
C ASP A 101 -8.74 -5.63 -4.60
N ASN A 102 -9.39 -4.76 -3.84
CA ASN A 102 -8.90 -4.23 -2.57
C ASN A 102 -9.76 -4.79 -1.43
N SER A 103 -9.17 -5.61 -0.55
CA SER A 103 -9.89 -6.43 0.42
C SER A 103 -9.36 -6.26 1.85
N THR A 104 -10.24 -5.98 2.80
CA THR A 104 -9.89 -6.06 4.23
C THR A 104 -9.84 -7.52 4.70
N TYR A 105 -8.75 -7.88 5.36
CA TYR A 105 -8.58 -9.18 6.02
C TYR A 105 -8.64 -8.99 7.55
N ILE A 106 -9.45 -9.82 8.20
CA ILE A 106 -9.50 -9.90 9.67
C ILE A 106 -8.45 -10.92 10.11
N LEU A 107 -7.52 -10.49 10.97
CA LEU A 107 -6.48 -11.35 11.54
C LEU A 107 -6.83 -11.76 12.99
#